data_AF-A0A1F7TZB8-F1
#
_entry.id   AF-A0A1F7TZB8-F1
#
_cell.length_a   1.000
_cell.length_b   1.000
_cell.length_c   1.000
_cell.angle_alpha   90.00
_cell.angle_beta   90.00
_cell.angle_gamma   90.00
#
_symmetry.space_group_name_H-M   'P 1'
#
loop_
_entity.id
_entity.type
_entity.pdbx_description
1 polymer ?
#
loop_
_entity_poly.entity_id
_entity_poly.type
_entity_poly.pdbx_seq_one_letter_code
_entity_poly.pdbx_strand_id
1 'polypeptide(L)'
;MNIILLILISVAAWYLIFLAVKSRRAKPFPCAYCLATVATWIVGLALTAVNVIHAPLLLAILMGQSSLGFFFKLKERAPRTLSVIQLPYFFTATLLTFAVLNGWSADLVAPSILTFATWPIALLVLAYQSHPTTRRLVDRLVACCKQL
;
A
#
# COMPACT_ATOMS: atom_id res chain seq x y z
N MET A 1 0.97 3.01 -22.04
CA MET A 1 1.71 2.75 -20.79
C MET A 1 0.71 2.84 -19.65
N ASN A 2 0.49 1.77 -18.88
CA ASN A 2 -0.58 1.71 -17.87
C ASN A 2 -0.24 2.61 -16.68
N ILE A 3 -0.82 3.81 -16.64
CA ILE A 3 -0.62 4.81 -15.59
C ILE A 3 -0.94 4.24 -14.20
N ILE A 4 -1.96 3.38 -14.11
CA ILE A 4 -2.37 2.69 -12.88
C ILE A 4 -1.23 1.82 -12.33
N LEU A 5 -0.56 1.06 -13.22
CA LEU A 5 0.54 0.18 -12.86
C LEU A 5 1.77 0.97 -12.39
N LEU A 6 2.05 2.12 -13.04
CA LEU A 6 3.12 3.03 -12.62
C LEU A 6 2.86 3.60 -11.23
N ILE A 7 1.62 3.95 -10.91
CA ILE A 7 1.24 4.47 -9.59
C ILE A 7 1.32 3.38 -8.52
N LEU A 8 0.86 2.15 -8.79
CA LEU A 8 0.98 1.01 -7.87
C LEU A 8 2.45 0.67 -7.56
N ILE A 9 3.30 0.64 -8.59
CA ILE A 9 4.74 0.41 -8.42
C ILE A 9 5.38 1.53 -7.61
N SER A 10 4.98 2.79 -7.85
CA SER A 10 5.43 3.94 -7.07
C SER A 10 5.11 3.76 -5.59
N VAL A 11 3.86 3.43 -5.22
CA VAL A 11 3.48 3.18 -3.81
C VAL A 11 4.35 2.07 -3.21
N ALA A 12 4.54 0.96 -3.92
CA ALA A 12 5.36 -0.15 -3.44
C ALA A 12 6.84 0.26 -3.24
N ALA A 13 7.40 1.01 -4.18
CA ALA A 13 8.78 1.49 -4.10
C ALA A 13 8.98 2.45 -2.92
N TRP A 14 8.11 3.46 -2.78
CA TRP A 14 8.13 4.38 -1.63
C TRP A 14 7.97 3.64 -0.31
N TYR A 15 7.08 2.66 -0.26
CA TYR A 15 6.88 1.83 0.92
C TYR A 15 8.16 1.10 1.34
N LEU A 16 8.84 0.44 0.40
CA LEU A 16 10.10 -0.26 0.68
C LEU A 16 11.20 0.71 1.12
N ILE A 17 11.30 1.89 0.49
CA ILE A 17 12.27 2.93 0.86
C ILE A 17 12.02 3.41 2.30
N PHE A 18 10.78 3.77 2.64
CA PHE A 18 10.46 4.24 3.99
C PHE A 18 10.59 3.14 5.05
N LEU A 19 10.30 1.89 4.69
CA LEU A 19 10.53 0.74 5.56
C LEU A 19 12.03 0.53 5.83
N ALA A 20 12.88 0.63 4.80
CA ALA A 20 14.33 0.53 4.94
C ALA A 20 14.91 1.67 5.79
N VAL A 21 14.46 2.92 5.56
CA VAL A 21 14.87 4.09 6.33
C VAL A 21 14.45 3.96 7.80
N LYS A 22 13.23 3.48 8.06
CA LYS A 22 12.75 3.22 9.42
C LYS A 22 13.58 2.15 10.12
N SER A 23 13.96 1.08 9.41
CA SER A 23 14.78 0.01 9.99
C SER A 23 16.14 0.46 10.52
N ARG A 24 16.63 1.61 10.05
CA ARG A 24 17.90 2.22 10.45
C ARG A 24 17.76 3.38 11.46
N ARG A 25 16.54 3.83 11.77
CA ARG A 25 16.31 4.95 12.70
C ARG A 25 15.78 4.45 14.04
N ALA A 26 16.37 4.97 15.12
CA ALA A 26 15.96 4.68 16.51
C ALA A 26 14.79 5.57 17.01
N LYS A 27 14.38 6.58 16.24
CA LYS A 27 13.31 7.54 16.62
C LYS A 27 11.93 7.06 16.15
N PRO A 28 10.83 7.44 16.84
CA PRO A 28 9.48 7.14 16.39
C PRO A 28 9.27 7.72 14.99
N PHE A 29 9.03 6.84 14.03
CA PHE A 29 8.82 7.19 12.63
C PHE A 29 7.36 6.94 12.27
N PRO A 30 6.69 7.85 11.52
CA PRO A 30 5.31 7.64 11.08
C PRO A 30 5.16 6.32 10.31
N CYS A 31 3.93 5.88 10.13
CA CYS A 31 3.68 4.66 9.37
C CYS A 31 4.27 4.81 7.95
N ALA A 32 5.27 3.98 7.61
CA ALA A 32 5.94 3.98 6.31
C ALA A 32 4.95 3.81 5.15
N TYR A 33 3.86 3.09 5.43
CA TYR A 33 2.74 2.93 4.53
C TYR A 33 2.00 4.25 4.26
N CYS A 34 1.59 4.97 5.31
CA CYS A 34 0.92 6.26 5.17
C CYS A 34 1.82 7.29 4.48
N LEU A 35 3.11 7.30 4.81
CA LEU A 35 4.10 8.13 4.15
C LEU A 35 4.25 7.80 2.67
N ALA A 36 4.24 6.51 2.32
CA ALA A 36 4.30 6.08 0.93
C ALA A 36 3.06 6.54 0.16
N THR A 37 1.86 6.31 0.68
CA THR A 37 0.61 6.76 0.04
C THR A 37 0.61 8.29 -0.13
N VAL A 38 1.01 9.03 0.90
CA VAL A 38 1.09 10.51 0.86
C VAL A 38 2.11 11.00 -0.16
N ALA A 39 3.31 10.42 -0.16
CA ALA A 39 4.34 10.76 -1.14
C ALA A 39 3.86 10.46 -2.56
N THR A 40 3.22 9.31 -2.79
CA THR A 40 2.76 8.93 -4.12
C THR A 40 1.68 9.87 -4.65
N TRP A 41 0.67 10.25 -3.85
CA TRP A 41 -0.34 11.17 -4.35
C TRP A 41 0.19 12.59 -4.49
N ILE A 42 1.07 13.08 -3.61
CA ILE A 42 1.69 14.42 -3.75
C ILE A 42 2.51 14.50 -5.04
N VAL A 43 3.35 13.49 -5.29
CA VAL A 43 4.16 13.42 -6.52
C VAL A 43 3.26 13.30 -7.75
N GLY A 44 2.21 12.48 -7.68
CA GLY A 44 1.27 12.35 -8.78
C GLY A 44 0.47 13.63 -9.04
N LEU A 45 0.10 14.38 -8.00
CA LEU A 45 -0.55 15.69 -8.13
C LEU A 45 0.38 16.72 -8.79
N ALA A 46 1.65 16.75 -8.39
CA ALA A 46 2.65 17.59 -9.03
C ALA A 46 2.83 17.24 -10.51
N LEU A 47 2.88 15.95 -10.85
CA LEU A 47 2.96 15.48 -12.25
C LEU A 47 1.70 15.79 -13.06
N THR A 48 0.52 15.80 -12.43
CA THR A 48 -0.72 16.25 -13.07
C THR A 48 -0.75 17.76 -13.26
N ALA A 49 -0.22 18.54 -12.31
CA ALA A 49 -0.11 20.00 -12.44
C ALA A 49 0.78 20.44 -13.62
N VAL A 50 1.82 19.66 -13.95
CA VAL A 50 2.66 19.89 -15.14
C VAL A 50 2.14 19.20 -16.42
N ASN A 51 0.90 18.70 -16.41
CA ASN A 51 0.26 17.99 -17.53
C ASN A 51 1.01 16.74 -18.05
N VAL A 52 1.90 16.14 -17.25
CA VAL A 52 2.65 14.94 -17.65
C VAL A 52 1.80 13.67 -17.50
N ILE A 53 0.88 13.64 -16.52
CA ILE A 53 0.02 12.48 -16.25
C ILE A 53 -1.42 12.95 -16.00
N HIS A 54 -2.40 12.33 -16.67
CA HIS A 54 -3.83 12.59 -16.46
C HIS A 54 -4.50 11.38 -15.80
N ALA A 55 -4.47 11.33 -14.47
CA ALA A 55 -5.16 10.31 -13.68
C ALA A 55 -5.85 10.91 -12.43
N PRO A 56 -6.72 11.93 -12.61
CA PRO A 56 -7.36 12.62 -11.48
C PRO A 56 -8.23 11.68 -10.63
N LEU A 57 -8.88 10.69 -11.25
CA LEU A 57 -9.68 9.69 -10.54
C LEU A 57 -8.81 8.82 -9.61
N LEU A 58 -7.65 8.37 -10.08
CA LEU A 58 -6.76 7.53 -9.27
C LEU A 58 -6.16 8.36 -8.13
N LEU A 59 -5.76 9.60 -8.39
CA LEU A 59 -5.28 10.53 -7.36
C LEU A 59 -6.36 10.83 -6.32
N ALA A 60 -7.59 11.08 -6.75
CA ALA A 60 -8.72 11.27 -5.85
C ALA A 60 -8.97 10.04 -4.98
N ILE A 61 -8.87 8.83 -5.54
CA ILE A 61 -8.93 7.59 -4.76
C ILE A 61 -7.79 7.56 -3.75
N LEU A 62 -6.53 7.74 -4.16
CA LEU A 62 -5.37 7.73 -3.24
C LEU A 62 -5.47 8.77 -2.12
N MET A 63 -5.96 9.97 -2.41
CA MET A 63 -6.21 11.03 -1.42
C MET A 63 -7.38 10.69 -0.50
N GLY A 64 -8.41 10.05 -1.04
CA GLY A 64 -9.65 9.68 -0.37
C GLY A 64 -9.70 8.24 0.15
N GLN A 65 -8.58 7.51 0.25
CA GLN A 65 -8.53 6.15 0.80
C GLN A 65 -8.81 6.18 2.33
N SER A 66 -10.05 6.48 2.70
CA SER A 66 -10.67 6.32 4.02
C SER A 66 -10.74 4.84 4.43
N SER A 67 -10.61 3.92 3.47
CA SER A 67 -10.40 2.48 3.63
C SER A 67 -9.19 2.16 4.51
N LEU A 68 -8.12 2.97 4.46
CA LEU A 68 -7.00 2.83 5.39
C LEU A 68 -7.43 3.15 6.81
N GLY A 69 -8.24 4.20 7.01
CA GLY A 69 -8.82 4.55 8.31
C GLY A 69 -9.71 3.44 8.86
N PHE A 70 -10.53 2.81 8.02
CA PHE A 70 -11.32 1.64 8.40
C PHE A 70 -10.44 0.44 8.76
N PHE A 71 -9.39 0.17 7.98
CA PHE A 71 -8.41 -0.85 8.29
C PHE A 71 -7.68 -0.57 9.61
N PHE A 72 -7.32 0.69 9.89
CA PHE A 72 -6.68 1.08 11.16
C PHE A 72 -7.61 0.90 12.36
N LYS A 73 -8.90 1.23 12.25
CA LYS A 73 -9.90 0.90 13.28
C LYS A 73 -10.06 -0.62 13.47
N LEU A 74 -10.06 -1.39 12.38
CA LEU A 74 -10.11 -2.85 12.48
C LEU A 74 -8.84 -3.41 13.13
N LYS A 75 -7.70 -2.76 12.90
CA LYS A 75 -6.40 -3.10 13.46
C LYS A 75 -6.31 -2.89 14.98
N GLU A 76 -7.02 -1.93 15.55
CA GLU A 76 -7.14 -1.78 17.01
C GLU A 76 -7.74 -3.04 17.67
N ARG A 77 -8.59 -3.78 16.94
CA ARG A 77 -9.25 -5.00 17.42
C ARG A 77 -8.60 -6.29 16.93
N ALA A 78 -7.71 -6.23 15.94
CA ALA A 78 -7.23 -7.41 15.21
C ALA A 78 -5.82 -7.88 15.65
N PRO A 79 -5.52 -9.20 15.51
CA PRO A 79 -4.22 -9.76 15.85
C PRO A 79 -3.10 -9.23 14.93
N ARG A 80 -1.86 -9.21 15.46
CA ARG A 80 -0.64 -8.66 14.82
C ARG A 80 -0.46 -9.06 13.35
N THR A 81 -0.92 -10.25 13.00
CA THR A 81 -0.93 -10.85 11.67
C THR A 81 -1.61 -10.02 10.57
N LEU A 82 -2.63 -9.22 10.89
CA LEU A 82 -3.33 -8.44 9.86
C LEU A 82 -2.48 -7.33 9.21
N SER A 83 -1.38 -6.92 9.85
CA SER A 83 -0.49 -5.88 9.31
C SER A 83 0.14 -6.27 7.96
N VAL A 84 0.38 -7.55 7.73
CA VAL A 84 0.99 -8.05 6.48
C VAL A 84 0.00 -7.97 5.31
N ILE A 85 -1.31 -8.02 5.61
CA ILE A 85 -2.39 -8.01 4.63
C ILE A 85 -2.74 -6.57 4.19
N GLN A 86 -2.18 -5.53 4.83
CA GLN A 86 -2.46 -4.13 4.50
C GLN A 86 -2.15 -3.77 3.06
N LEU A 87 -1.02 -4.23 2.55
CA LEU A 87 -0.56 -3.92 1.20
C LEU A 87 -1.43 -4.58 0.13
N PRO A 88 -1.69 -5.91 0.18
CA PRO A 88 -2.62 -6.53 -0.75
C PRO A 88 -4.04 -5.99 -0.59
N TYR A 89 -4.49 -5.70 0.64
CA TYR A 89 -5.80 -5.08 0.88
C TYR A 89 -5.92 -3.73 0.19
N PHE A 90 -4.92 -2.87 0.30
CA PHE A 90 -4.94 -1.57 -0.35
C PHE A 90 -4.94 -1.67 -1.87
N PHE A 91 -4.14 -2.57 -2.45
CA PHE A 91 -4.17 -2.80 -3.90
C PHE A 91 -5.54 -3.30 -4.34
N THR A 92 -6.13 -4.25 -3.60
CA THR A 92 -7.49 -4.71 -3.91
C THR A 92 -8.52 -3.60 -3.76
N ALA A 93 -8.47 -2.80 -2.69
CA ALA A 93 -9.43 -1.72 -2.45
C ALA A 93 -9.32 -0.63 -3.52
N THR A 94 -8.10 -0.20 -3.85
CA THR A 94 -7.85 0.81 -4.89
C THR A 94 -8.36 0.33 -6.25
N LEU A 95 -8.08 -0.93 -6.60
CA LEU A 95 -8.47 -1.51 -7.88
C LEU A 95 -9.99 -1.72 -7.96
N LEU A 96 -10.61 -2.17 -6.87
CA LEU A 96 -12.06 -2.32 -6.76
C LEU A 96 -12.78 -0.97 -6.87
N THR A 97 -12.33 0.05 -6.12
CA THR A 97 -12.91 1.39 -6.18
C THR A 97 -12.77 1.99 -7.58
N PHE A 98 -11.62 1.81 -8.23
CA PHE A 98 -11.43 2.27 -9.60
C PHE A 98 -12.33 1.52 -10.60
N ALA A 99 -12.44 0.19 -10.47
CA ALA A 99 -13.31 -0.62 -11.31
C ALA A 99 -14.80 -0.25 -11.17
N VAL A 100 -15.24 0.07 -9.94
CA VAL A 100 -16.61 0.51 -9.68
C VAL A 100 -16.87 1.90 -10.27
N LEU A 101 -15.91 2.83 -10.16
CA LEU A 101 -16.08 4.20 -10.63
C LEU A 101 -15.90 4.37 -12.14
N ASN A 102 -15.03 3.57 -12.77
CA ASN A 102 -14.63 3.75 -14.17
C ASN A 102 -15.04 2.58 -15.09
N GLY A 103 -15.66 1.54 -14.54
CA GLY A 103 -16.01 0.32 -15.26
C GLY A 103 -14.84 -0.63 -15.45
N TRP A 104 -15.16 -1.88 -15.83
CA TRP A 104 -14.17 -2.92 -16.09
C TRP A 104 -13.61 -2.78 -17.51
N SER A 105 -12.38 -2.25 -17.62
CA SER A 105 -11.64 -2.11 -18.87
C SER A 105 -10.43 -3.05 -18.96
N ALA A 106 -9.96 -3.31 -20.19
CA ALA A 106 -8.78 -4.15 -20.44
C ALA A 106 -7.49 -3.63 -19.76
N ASP A 107 -7.42 -2.33 -19.47
CA ASP A 107 -6.29 -1.70 -18.75
C ASP A 107 -6.17 -2.15 -17.29
N LEU A 108 -7.20 -2.80 -16.74
CA LEU A 108 -7.21 -3.34 -15.38
C LEU A 108 -6.56 -4.72 -15.27
N VAL A 109 -6.33 -5.43 -16.38
CA VAL A 109 -5.80 -6.80 -16.35
C VAL A 109 -4.38 -6.83 -15.74
N ALA A 110 -3.49 -5.95 -16.18
CA ALA A 110 -2.13 -5.87 -15.67
C ALA A 110 -2.04 -5.53 -14.16
N PRO A 111 -2.72 -4.48 -13.64
CA PRO A 111 -2.70 -4.19 -12.20
C PRO A 111 -3.46 -5.23 -11.36
N SER A 112 -4.42 -5.96 -11.95
CA SER A 112 -5.08 -7.10 -11.27
C SER A 112 -4.10 -8.25 -11.00
N ILE A 113 -3.24 -8.57 -11.97
CA ILE A 113 -2.19 -9.60 -11.82
C ILE A 113 -1.22 -9.21 -10.70
N LEU A 114 -0.77 -7.95 -10.65
CA LEU A 114 0.11 -7.46 -9.59
C LEU A 114 -0.55 -7.58 -8.22
N THR A 115 -1.82 -7.20 -8.13
CA THR A 115 -2.60 -7.29 -6.89
C THR A 115 -2.73 -8.73 -6.43
N PHE A 116 -3.12 -9.65 -7.32
CA PHE A 116 -3.20 -11.07 -7.01
C PHE A 116 -1.82 -11.68 -6.67
N ALA A 117 -0.73 -11.18 -7.24
CA ALA A 117 0.63 -11.62 -6.89
C ALA A 117 1.07 -11.17 -5.48
N THR A 118 0.53 -10.07 -4.94
CA THR A 118 0.83 -9.64 -3.56
C THR A 118 0.18 -10.51 -2.47
N TRP A 119 -0.91 -11.21 -2.80
CA TRP A 119 -1.59 -12.14 -1.88
C TRP A 119 -0.79 -13.38 -1.49
N PRO A 120 -0.21 -14.17 -2.43
CA PRO A 120 0.60 -15.33 -2.07
C PRO A 120 1.87 -14.90 -1.34
N ILE A 121 2.44 -13.74 -1.63
CA ILE A 121 3.58 -13.19 -0.88
C ILE A 121 3.17 -12.91 0.57
N ALA A 122 2.03 -12.24 0.78
CA ALA A 122 1.51 -11.99 2.13
C ALA A 122 1.18 -13.29 2.87
N LEU A 123 0.55 -14.26 2.20
CA LEU A 123 0.24 -15.58 2.74
C LEU A 123 1.50 -16.40 3.07
N LEU A 124 2.54 -16.35 2.24
CA LEU A 124 3.83 -16.98 2.50
C LEU A 124 4.51 -16.37 3.72
N VAL A 125 4.53 -15.04 3.80
CA VAL A 125 5.07 -14.33 4.98
C VAL A 125 4.28 -14.71 6.23
N LEU A 126 2.96 -14.90 6.12
CA LEU A 126 2.10 -15.35 7.21
C LEU A 126 2.31 -16.84 7.57
N ALA A 127 2.53 -17.72 6.60
CA ALA A 127 2.79 -19.14 6.85
C ALA A 127 4.17 -19.36 7.50
N TYR A 128 5.17 -18.56 7.13
CA TYR A 128 6.56 -18.63 7.63
C TYR A 128 6.83 -17.74 8.86
N GLN A 129 5.79 -17.25 9.55
CA GLN A 129 5.94 -16.47 10.78
C GLN A 129 6.62 -17.24 11.92
N SER A 130 6.65 -18.57 11.84
CA SER A 130 7.35 -19.45 12.78
C SER A 130 8.88 -19.33 12.69
N HIS A 131 9.42 -18.85 11.56
CA HIS A 131 10.87 -18.69 11.38
C HIS A 131 11.38 -17.37 11.99
N PRO A 132 12.53 -17.36 12.70
CA PRO A 132 13.02 -16.18 13.42
C PRO A 132 13.33 -14.96 12.54
N THR A 133 13.70 -15.18 11.27
CA THR A 133 14.03 -14.12 10.30
C THR A 133 12.80 -13.39 9.80
N THR A 134 11.75 -14.13 9.43
CA THR A 134 10.45 -13.60 8.99
C THR A 134 9.71 -12.95 10.15
N ARG A 135 9.80 -13.51 11.36
CA ARG A 135 9.21 -12.92 12.57
C ARG A 135 9.76 -11.52 12.85
N ARG A 136 11.06 -11.27 12.68
CA ARG A 136 11.66 -9.93 12.82
C ARG A 136 11.14 -8.93 11.77
N LEU A 137 10.91 -9.39 10.54
CA LEU A 137 10.33 -8.57 9.46
C LEU A 137 8.87 -8.21 9.78
N VAL A 138 8.07 -9.20 10.19
CA VAL A 138 6.69 -9.00 10.62
C VAL A 138 6.62 -8.08 11.84
N ASP A 139 7.46 -8.27 12.85
CA ASP A 139 7.49 -7.39 14.03
C ASP A 139 7.87 -5.94 13.65
N ARG A 140 8.78 -5.72 12.69
CA ARG A 140 9.09 -4.37 12.18
C ARG A 140 7.92 -3.74 11.42
N LEU A 141 7.20 -4.52 10.62
CA LEU A 141 6.00 -4.10 9.90
C LEU A 141 4.84 -3.78 10.87
N VAL A 142 4.67 -4.60 11.90
CA VAL A 142 3.64 -4.45 12.95
C VAL A 142 3.93 -3.27 13.87
N ALA A 143 5.18 -3.12 14.30
CA ALA A 143 5.63 -1.96 15.09
C ALA A 143 5.40 -0.65 14.33
N CYS A 144 5.40 -0.69 13.00
CA CYS A 144 5.12 0.47 12.17
C CYS A 144 3.71 1.05 12.32
N CYS A 145 2.77 0.27 12.85
CA CYS A 145 1.36 0.65 12.94
C CYS A 145 0.79 0.63 14.36
N LYS A 146 1.59 0.28 15.38
CA LYS A 146 1.12 0.20 16.78
C LYS A 146 1.40 1.48 17.58
N GLN A 147 2.16 2.42 17.00
CA GLN A 147 2.42 3.73 17.60
C GLN A 147 1.61 4.78 16.84
N LEU A 148 0.34 4.91 17.20
CA LEU A 148 -0.38 6.17 17.19
C LEU A 148 -0.72 6.48 18.65
#